data_AF-A0A7V6NLU5-F1
#
_entry.id   AF-A0A7V6NLU5-F1
#
_cell.length_a   1.000
_cell.length_b   1.000
_cell.length_c   1.000
_cell.angle_alpha   90.00
_cell.angle_beta   90.00
_cell.angle_gamma   90.00
#
_symmetry.space_group_name_H-M   'P 1'
#
loop_
_entity.id
_entity.type
_entity.pdbx_description
1 polymer ?
#
loop_
_entity_poly.entity_id
_entity_poly.type
_entity_poly.pdbx_seq_one_letter_code
_entity_poly.pdbx_strand_id
1 'polypeptide(L)' 'MNLDNLKEELRKEIEKKRAILNRMIVEEEDKKKILKYSEELDELIGKYYKLELDTK' A
#
# COMPACT_ATOMS: atom_id res chain seq x y z
N MET A 1 17.17 -3.21 -12.41
CA MET A 1 15.72 -2.98 -12.26
C MET A 1 15.50 -1.49 -12.46
N ASN A 2 14.72 -1.06 -13.47
CA ASN A 2 14.52 0.38 -13.73
C ASN A 2 13.46 0.95 -12.78
N LEU A 3 13.49 2.25 -12.53
CA LEU A 3 12.62 2.93 -11.57
C LEU A 3 11.12 2.73 -11.89
N ASP A 4 10.76 2.72 -13.17
CA ASP A 4 9.38 2.49 -13.61
C ASP A 4 8.86 1.11 -13.20
N ASN A 5 9.70 0.06 -13.30
CA ASN A 5 9.33 -1.28 -12.85
C ASN A 5 9.15 -1.31 -11.33
N LEU A 6 9.99 -0.59 -10.58
CA LEU A 6 9.85 -0.51 -9.12
C LEU A 6 8.55 0.20 -8.71
N LYS A 7 8.18 1.26 -9.42
CA LYS A 7 6.91 1.97 -9.22
C LYS A 7 5.72 1.08 -9.55
N GLU A 8 5.78 0.32 -10.64
CA GLU A 8 4.71 -0.60 -11.03
C GLU A 8 4.51 -1.70 -9.98
N GLU A 9 5.59 -2.29 -9.47
CA GLU A 9 5.52 -3.31 -8.43
C GLU A 9 4.95 -2.74 -7.11
N LEU A 10 5.41 -1.56 -6.69
CA LEU A 10 4.84 -0.86 -5.53
C LEU A 10 3.35 -0.58 -5.71
N ARG A 11 2.93 -0.17 -6.90
CA ARG A 11 1.51 0.06 -7.21
C ARG A 11 0.70 -1.23 -7.08
N LYS A 12 1.18 -2.35 -7.61
CA LYS A 12 0.53 -3.67 -7.47
C LYS A 12 0.42 -4.09 -6.01
N GLU A 13 1.47 -3.88 -5.22
CA GLU A 13 1.46 -4.17 -3.78
C GLU A 13 0.44 -3.32 -3.03
N ILE A 14 0.37 -2.01 -3.32
CA ILE A 14 -0.62 -1.09 -2.74
C ILE A 14 -2.04 -1.54 -3.09
N GLU A 15 -2.32 -1.86 -4.36
CA GLU A 15 -3.65 -2.31 -4.79
C GLU A 15 -4.05 -3.62 -4.12
N LYS A 16 -3.13 -4.60 -4.04
CA LYS A 16 -3.37 -5.88 -3.36
C LYS A 16 -3.67 -5.66 -1.87
N LYS A 17 -2.87 -4.84 -1.19
CA LYS A 17 -3.02 -4.58 0.25
C LYS A 17 -4.29 -3.79 0.56
N ARG A 18 -4.67 -2.85 -0.31
CA ARG A 18 -5.95 -2.13 -0.25
C ARG A 18 -7.14 -3.08 -0.40
N ALA A 19 -7.07 -4.04 -1.32
CA ALA A 19 -8.12 -5.04 -1.48
C ALA A 19 -8.27 -5.93 -0.23
N ILE A 20 -7.15 -6.34 0.38
CA ILE A 20 -7.15 -7.10 1.64
C ILE A 20 -7.75 -6.27 2.77
N LEU A 21 -7.32 -5.01 2.95
CA LEU A 21 -7.86 -4.13 3.99
C LEU A 21 -9.36 -3.92 3.84
N ASN A 22 -9.85 -3.67 2.62
CA ASN A 22 -11.28 -3.54 2.35
C ASN A 22 -12.04 -4.82 2.72
N ARG A 23 -11.48 -5.99 2.41
CA ARG A 23 -12.07 -7.27 2.79
C ARG A 23 -12.13 -7.44 4.31
N MET A 24 -11.06 -7.10 5.02
CA MET A 24 -11.03 -7.15 6.49
C MET A 24 -12.11 -6.25 7.12
N ILE A 25 -12.35 -5.07 6.53
CA ILE A 25 -13.42 -4.16 6.96
C ILE A 25 -14.80 -4.79 6.74
N VAL A 26 -15.03 -5.41 5.57
CA VAL A 26 -16.31 -6.07 5.25
C VAL A 26 -16.56 -7.30 6.11
N GLU A 27 -15.52 -8.07 6.42
CA GLU A 27 -15.58 -9.27 7.26
C GLU A 27 -15.60 -8.94 8.77
N GLU A 28 -15.69 -7.66 9.15
CA GLU A 28 -15.67 -7.16 10.52
C GLU A 28 -14.51 -7.74 11.35
N GLU A 29 -13.33 -7.88 10.73
CA GLU A 29 -12.12 -8.33 11.40
C GLU A 29 -11.72 -7.40 12.56
N ASP A 30 -10.83 -7.90 13.41
CA ASP A 30 -10.35 -7.16 14.58
C ASP A 30 -9.83 -5.77 14.20
N LYS A 31 -10.38 -4.74 14.86
CA LYS A 31 -10.06 -3.33 14.59
C LYS A 31 -8.58 -2.99 14.74
N LYS A 32 -7.84 -3.67 15.64
CA LYS A 32 -6.40 -3.47 15.78
C LYS A 32 -5.64 -4.04 14.60
N LYS A 33 -6.07 -5.19 14.06
CA LYS A 33 -5.50 -5.75 12.83
C LYS A 33 -5.77 -4.85 11.63
N ILE A 34 -7.01 -4.35 11.49
CA ILE A 34 -7.38 -3.39 10.44
C ILE A 34 -6.51 -2.13 10.54
N LEU A 35 -6.37 -1.57 11.74
CA LEU A 35 -5.53 -0.38 11.96
C LEU A 35 -4.09 -0.62 11.54
N LYS A 36 -3.46 -1.70 12.01
CA LYS A 36 -2.09 -2.05 11.62
C LYS A 36 -1.94 -2.21 10.11
N TYR A 37 -2.92 -2.86 9.46
CA TYR A 37 -2.90 -3.04 8.01
C TYR A 37 -3.02 -1.71 7.26
N SER A 38 -3.78 -0.76 7.80
CA SER A 38 -3.91 0.60 7.27
C SER A 38 -2.61 1.38 7.38
N GLU A 39 -1.93 1.34 8.53
CA GLU A 39 -0.65 2.02 8.75
C GLU A 39 0.42 1.52 7.76
N GLU A 40 0.53 0.21 7.62
CA GLU A 40 1.45 -0.40 6.65
C GLU A 40 1.09 -0.08 5.18
N LEU A 41 -0.21 0.14 4.87
CA LEU A 41 -0.63 0.58 3.53
C LEU A 41 -0.20 2.02 3.27
N ASP A 42 -0.36 2.91 4.26
CA ASP A 42 0.10 4.30 4.18
C ASP A 42 1.62 4.38 4.01
N GLU A 43 2.39 3.52 4.66
CA GLU A 43 3.85 3.44 4.45
C GLU A 43 4.22 3.08 3.00
N LEU A 44 3.52 2.13 2.38
CA LEU A 44 3.76 1.76 0.99
C LEU A 44 3.41 2.90 0.03
N ILE A 45 2.29 3.58 0.28
CA ILE A 45 1.89 4.77 -0.48
C ILE A 45 2.93 5.88 -0.32
N GLY A 46 3.43 6.11 0.90
CA GLY A 46 4.49 7.07 1.17
C GLY A 46 5.80 6.75 0.42
N LYS A 47 6.18 5.47 0.33
CA LYS A 47 7.34 5.02 -0.47
C LYS A 47 7.11 5.30 -1.96
N TYR A 48 5.92 4.99 -2.49
CA TYR A 48 5.57 5.26 -3.88
C TYR A 48 5.70 6.75 -4.21
N TYR A 49 5.13 7.64 -3.39
CA TYR A 49 5.21 9.08 -3.62
C TYR A 49 6.62 9.66 -3.46
N LYS A 50 7.43 9.14 -2.54
CA LYS A 50 8.85 9.53 -2.46
C LYS A 50 9.59 9.20 -3.75
N LEU A 51 9.38 8.01 -4.31
CA LEU A 51 9.96 7.62 -5.60
C LEU A 51 9.42 8.46 -6.77
N GLU A 52 8.22 9.01 -6.68
CA GLU A 52 7.72 9.97 -7.66
C GLU A 52 8.39 11.35 -7.54
N LEU A 53 8.59 11.82 -6.31
CA LEU A 53 9.21 13.13 -6.03
C LEU A 53 10.71 13.16 -6.34
N ASP A 54 11.44 12.07 -6.09
CA ASP A 54 12.87 11.96 -6.43
C ASP A 54 13.13 11.95 -7.96
N THR A 55 12.07 11.83 -8.77
CA THR A 55 12.13 11.92 -10.24
C THR A 55 11.85 13.31 -10.82
N LYS A 56 11.54 14.32 -9.99
CA LYS A 56 11.32 15.71 -10.42
C LYS A 56 12.57 16.56 -10.24
#